data_AF-A0A6C0D0D1-F1
#
_entry.id   AF-A0A6C0D0D1-F1
#
_cell.length_a   1.000
_cell.length_b   1.000
_cell.length_c   1.000
_cell.angle_alpha   90.00
_cell.angle_beta   90.00
_cell.angle_gamma   90.00
#
_symmetry.space_group_name_H-M   'P 1'
#
loop_
_entity.id
_entity.type
_entity.pdbx_description
1 polymer ?
#
loop_
_entity_poly.entity_id
_entity_poly.type
_entity_poly.pdbx_seq_one_letter_code
_entity_poly.pdbx_strand_id
1 'polypeptide(L)'
;MACTTFRRGYMNLLFKQIKQRCYEIKDIRNLITVNGETQNKEKLSIKLIKDVLDGMNLKYTQAGSQQSKDFRNVHRGVKSLSINIEVKKTDNKIIYFNDTLPSCDIYYIIFYTGKKFKRATKNDVQPQIIFINGYDLIKDDLELLNEYKKDIEYMKNKWGRKGTDGNACKFKHFSVYPRPTYKTDITYLLNSEQSVVLEEVAQHCLSEQSV
;
A
#
# COMPACT_ATOMS: atom_id res chain seq x y z
N MET A 1 -1.83 5.75 30.51
CA MET A 1 -2.77 5.31 29.45
C MET A 1 -3.42 6.44 28.63
N ALA A 2 -3.37 7.73 29.05
CA ALA A 2 -3.98 8.83 28.27
C ALA A 2 -3.15 9.31 27.05
N CYS A 3 -1.82 9.20 27.09
CA CYS A 3 -0.93 9.68 26.02
C CYS A 3 -1.06 8.88 24.70
N THR A 4 -1.51 7.62 24.78
CA THR A 4 -1.68 6.73 23.62
C THR A 4 -2.93 7.08 22.80
N THR A 5 -3.99 7.57 23.45
CA THR A 5 -5.28 7.90 22.81
C THR A 5 -5.19 9.19 21.99
N PHE A 6 -4.58 10.24 22.54
CA PHE A 6 -4.42 11.51 21.82
C PHE A 6 -3.57 11.34 20.56
N ARG A 7 -2.43 10.67 20.68
CA ARG A 7 -1.52 10.40 19.55
C ARG A 7 -2.23 9.62 18.45
N ARG A 8 -2.95 8.56 18.80
CA ARG A 8 -3.69 7.75 17.84
C ARG A 8 -4.85 8.51 17.20
N GLY A 9 -5.56 9.33 17.97
CA GLY A 9 -6.59 10.24 17.47
C GLY A 9 -6.04 11.22 16.43
N TYR A 10 -4.88 11.83 16.70
CA TYR A 10 -4.22 12.73 15.75
C TYR A 10 -3.79 12.01 14.46
N MET A 11 -3.16 10.83 14.58
CA MET A 11 -2.74 10.03 13.43
C MET A 11 -3.92 9.66 12.53
N ASN A 12 -5.04 9.22 13.13
CA ASN A 12 -6.28 8.91 12.41
C ASN A 12 -6.85 10.16 11.72
N LEU A 13 -6.83 11.32 12.39
CA LEU A 13 -7.29 12.58 11.81
C LEU A 13 -6.44 12.99 10.61
N LEU A 14 -5.10 12.91 10.73
CA LEU A 14 -4.18 13.22 9.65
C LEU A 14 -4.42 12.31 8.44
N PHE A 15 -4.56 11.00 8.66
CA PHE A 15 -4.84 10.06 7.58
C PHE A 15 -6.21 10.30 6.95
N LYS A 16 -7.23 10.65 7.74
CA LYS A 16 -8.56 11.04 7.24
C LYS A 16 -8.48 12.26 6.31
N GLN A 17 -7.67 13.26 6.64
CA GLN A 17 -7.45 14.44 5.78
C GLN A 17 -6.73 14.07 4.48
N ILE A 18 -5.73 13.19 4.54
CA ILE A 18 -5.04 12.68 3.35
C ILE A 18 -6.02 11.90 2.46
N LYS A 19 -6.86 11.04 3.05
CA LYS A 19 -7.94 10.32 2.36
C LYS A 19 -8.86 11.29 1.63
N GLN A 20 -9.34 12.32 2.32
CA GLN A 20 -10.20 13.36 1.70
C GLN A 20 -9.52 14.03 0.51
N ARG A 21 -8.23 14.36 0.62
CA ARG A 21 -7.50 15.00 -0.47
C ARG A 21 -7.24 14.07 -1.65
N CYS A 22 -7.09 12.76 -1.40
CA CYS A 22 -6.98 11.76 -2.45
C CYS A 22 -8.28 11.60 -3.27
N TYR A 23 -9.44 12.06 -2.78
CA TYR A 23 -10.70 11.99 -3.55
C TYR A 23 -10.69 12.87 -4.80
N GLU A 24 -9.73 13.80 -4.89
CA GLU A 24 -9.54 14.63 -6.07
C GLU A 24 -8.78 13.92 -7.19
N ILE A 25 -8.24 12.72 -6.92
CA ILE A 25 -7.67 11.85 -7.94
C ILE A 25 -8.83 11.27 -8.75
N LYS A 26 -9.11 11.87 -9.91
CA LYS A 26 -10.25 11.49 -10.77
C LYS A 26 -9.98 10.31 -11.70
N ASP A 27 -8.71 10.04 -12.02
CA ASP A 27 -8.34 9.02 -13.00
C ASP A 27 -7.04 8.33 -12.63
N ILE A 28 -7.07 7.00 -12.63
CA ILE A 28 -5.91 6.13 -12.39
C ILE A 28 -5.68 5.12 -13.51
N ARG A 29 -6.34 5.28 -14.67
CA ARG A 29 -6.20 4.37 -15.82
C ARG A 29 -4.76 4.30 -16.31
N ASN A 30 -4.01 5.40 -16.18
CA ASN A 30 -2.58 5.44 -16.49
C ASN A 30 -1.72 4.53 -15.60
N LEU A 31 -2.24 4.02 -14.47
CA LEU A 31 -1.59 3.04 -13.59
C LEU A 31 -1.76 1.59 -14.08
N ILE A 32 -2.64 1.32 -15.05
CA ILE A 32 -2.80 -0.02 -15.63
C ILE A 32 -1.46 -0.44 -16.25
N THR A 33 -1.00 -1.65 -15.91
CA THR A 33 0.24 -2.17 -16.48
C THR A 33 -0.07 -2.70 -17.88
N VAL A 34 0.66 -2.21 -18.86
CA VAL A 34 0.67 -2.74 -20.23
C VAL A 34 2.11 -3.19 -20.51
N ASN A 35 2.29 -4.33 -21.16
CA ASN A 35 3.59 -4.83 -21.61
C ASN A 35 4.70 -4.97 -20.54
N GLY A 36 4.34 -5.25 -19.28
CA GLY A 36 5.33 -5.55 -18.22
C GLY A 36 5.99 -4.33 -17.57
N GLU A 37 5.49 -3.10 -17.80
CA GLU A 37 6.01 -1.85 -17.23
C GLU A 37 5.68 -1.63 -15.73
N THR A 38 5.51 -2.69 -14.94
CA THR A 38 5.01 -2.63 -13.56
C THR A 38 5.75 -1.61 -12.69
N GLN A 39 7.09 -1.55 -12.79
CA GLN A 39 7.91 -0.61 -12.01
C GLN A 39 7.62 0.86 -12.34
N ASN A 40 7.35 1.18 -13.61
CA ASN A 40 7.03 2.56 -14.01
C ASN A 40 5.65 2.98 -13.48
N LYS A 41 4.70 2.04 -13.47
CA LYS A 41 3.35 2.28 -12.95
C LYS A 41 3.32 2.39 -11.42
N GLU A 42 4.14 1.62 -10.71
CA GLU A 42 4.35 1.77 -9.27
C GLU A 42 4.89 3.17 -8.94
N LYS A 43 5.94 3.63 -9.64
CA LYS A 43 6.47 4.99 -9.48
C LYS A 43 5.42 6.08 -9.72
N LEU A 44 4.51 5.87 -10.67
CA LEU A 44 3.44 6.81 -10.94
C LEU A 44 2.42 6.86 -9.80
N SER A 45 2.04 5.72 -9.21
CA SER A 45 1.15 5.69 -8.03
C SER A 45 1.77 6.39 -6.81
N ILE A 46 3.07 6.20 -6.58
CA ILE A 46 3.80 6.90 -5.51
C ILE A 46 3.82 8.40 -5.80
N LYS A 47 4.05 8.81 -7.05
CA LYS A 47 4.03 10.23 -7.44
C LYS A 47 2.67 10.88 -7.17
N LEU A 48 1.55 10.22 -7.47
CA LEU A 48 0.21 10.75 -7.17
C LEU A 48 0.04 11.06 -5.69
N ILE A 49 0.47 10.15 -4.81
CA ILE A 49 0.41 10.37 -3.36
C ILE A 49 1.39 11.44 -2.92
N LYS A 50 2.58 11.50 -3.52
CA LYS A 50 3.54 12.57 -3.27
C LYS A 50 2.93 13.95 -3.53
N ASP A 51 2.28 14.13 -4.68
CA ASP A 51 1.65 15.40 -5.07
C ASP A 51 0.51 15.79 -4.10
N VAL A 52 -0.24 14.81 -3.57
CA VAL A 52 -1.22 15.03 -2.50
C VAL A 52 -0.54 15.52 -1.20
N LEU A 53 0.51 14.83 -0.75
CA LEU A 53 1.22 15.19 0.48
C LEU A 53 1.88 16.57 0.39
N ASP A 54 2.48 16.89 -0.76
CA ASP A 54 3.09 18.19 -1.05
C ASP A 54 2.02 19.29 -1.09
N GLY A 55 0.89 19.06 -1.76
CA GLY A 55 -0.23 20.00 -1.80
C GLY A 55 -0.85 20.27 -0.43
N MET A 56 -0.71 19.33 0.52
CA MET A 56 -1.11 19.52 1.92
C MET A 56 -0.03 20.18 2.78
N ASN A 57 1.16 20.46 2.22
CA ASN A 57 2.36 20.96 2.90
C ASN A 57 2.79 20.06 4.07
N LEU A 58 2.76 18.74 3.86
CA LEU A 58 3.19 17.75 4.85
C LEU A 58 4.68 17.48 4.72
N LYS A 59 5.35 17.28 5.86
CA LYS A 59 6.77 16.89 5.91
C LYS A 59 6.86 15.36 5.97
N TYR A 60 7.77 14.78 5.19
CA TYR A 60 7.99 13.34 5.15
C TYR A 60 9.40 13.00 4.62
N THR A 61 9.81 11.75 4.77
CA THR A 61 10.98 11.17 4.10
C THR A 61 10.48 10.14 3.09
N GLN A 62 10.69 10.40 1.80
CA GLN A 62 10.39 9.41 0.76
C GLN A 62 11.44 8.30 0.80
N ALA A 63 11.00 7.06 0.72
CA ALA A 63 11.92 5.94 0.78
C ALA A 63 12.65 5.72 -0.54
N GLY A 64 13.89 5.23 -0.42
CA GLY A 64 14.66 4.73 -1.57
C GLY A 64 14.13 3.38 -2.07
N SER A 65 14.74 2.86 -3.13
CA SER A 65 14.39 1.56 -3.69
C SER A 65 14.46 0.45 -2.62
N GLN A 66 13.56 -0.55 -2.71
CA GLN A 66 13.51 -1.75 -1.86
C GLN A 66 13.12 -1.54 -0.39
N GLN A 67 12.45 -0.44 -0.04
CA GLN A 67 11.96 -0.18 1.30
C GLN A 67 10.45 -0.41 1.39
N SER A 68 9.94 -0.92 2.52
CA SER A 68 8.53 -1.33 2.68
C SER A 68 7.54 -0.22 3.07
N LYS A 69 7.97 1.04 3.00
CA LYS A 69 7.19 2.23 3.37
C LYS A 69 7.58 3.35 2.43
N ASP A 70 6.76 3.66 1.44
CA ASP A 70 7.02 4.71 0.45
C ASP A 70 7.20 6.10 1.08
N PHE A 71 6.40 6.44 2.09
CA PHE A 71 6.47 7.71 2.81
C PHE A 71 6.59 7.49 4.31
N ARG A 72 7.67 8.00 4.89
CA ARG A 72 7.99 7.83 6.31
C ARG A 72 7.86 9.13 7.06
N ASN A 73 7.45 9.03 8.31
CA ASN A 73 7.32 10.17 9.20
C ASN A 73 6.49 11.32 8.58
N VAL A 74 5.35 11.00 7.96
CA VAL A 74 4.44 12.00 7.39
C VAL A 74 3.76 12.77 8.52
N HIS A 75 3.97 14.09 8.60
CA HIS A 75 3.42 14.91 9.69
C HIS A 75 3.20 16.39 9.31
N ARG A 76 2.39 17.08 10.12
CA ARG A 76 2.24 18.53 10.10
C ARG A 76 2.87 19.12 11.38
N GLY A 77 4.04 19.75 11.23
CA GLY A 77 4.73 20.45 12.33
C GLY A 77 5.47 19.55 13.33
N VAL A 78 4.78 18.59 13.97
CA VAL A 78 5.35 17.76 15.06
C VAL A 78 5.66 16.34 14.58
N LYS A 79 6.95 15.99 14.53
CA LYS A 79 7.43 14.69 14.02
C LYS A 79 6.96 13.48 14.84
N SER A 80 6.79 13.60 16.16
CA SER A 80 6.34 12.48 17.02
C SER A 80 4.89 12.04 16.75
N LEU A 81 4.12 12.88 16.06
CA LEU A 81 2.74 12.62 15.63
C LEU A 81 2.66 12.14 14.18
N SER A 82 3.76 11.63 13.63
CA SER A 82 3.83 11.21 12.24
C SER A 82 3.23 9.84 11.97
N ILE A 83 2.72 9.65 10.77
CA ILE A 83 2.30 8.35 10.24
C ILE A 83 3.28 7.84 9.18
N ASN A 84 3.29 6.54 8.92
CA ASN A 84 3.92 6.00 7.70
C ASN A 84 2.83 5.60 6.70
N ILE A 85 3.12 5.79 5.41
CA ILE A 85 2.24 5.41 4.32
C ILE A 85 2.98 4.47 3.38
N GLU A 86 2.32 3.39 3.02
CA GLU A 86 2.73 2.48 1.94
C GLU A 86 1.69 2.54 0.83
N VAL A 87 2.15 2.76 -0.40
CA VAL A 87 1.31 2.80 -1.59
C VAL A 87 1.40 1.47 -2.30
N LYS A 88 0.25 0.88 -2.60
CA LYS A 88 0.17 -0.35 -3.42
C LYS A 88 -0.63 -0.07 -4.67
N LYS A 89 -0.27 -0.75 -5.75
CA LYS A 89 -1.04 -0.79 -6.98
C LYS A 89 -1.31 -2.24 -7.36
N THR A 90 -2.53 -2.54 -7.74
CA THR A 90 -2.91 -3.89 -8.17
C THR A 90 -4.08 -3.84 -9.15
N ASP A 91 -4.10 -4.75 -10.11
CA ASP A 91 -5.24 -5.10 -10.95
C ASP A 91 -5.89 -6.42 -10.51
N ASN A 92 -5.32 -7.05 -9.48
CA ASN A 92 -5.76 -8.31 -8.90
C ASN A 92 -6.30 -8.09 -7.48
N LYS A 93 -7.07 -9.07 -7.01
CA LYS A 93 -7.64 -9.11 -5.67
C LYS A 93 -6.60 -9.48 -4.60
N ILE A 94 -5.46 -10.03 -5.00
CA ILE A 94 -4.38 -10.40 -4.08
C ILE A 94 -3.32 -9.30 -4.05
N ILE A 95 -2.97 -8.84 -2.85
CA ILE A 95 -1.86 -7.91 -2.61
C ILE A 95 -0.77 -8.62 -1.84
N TYR A 96 0.48 -8.30 -2.17
CA TYR A 96 1.67 -8.85 -1.53
C TYR A 96 2.34 -7.82 -0.62
N PHE A 97 2.79 -8.27 0.55
CA PHE A 97 3.61 -7.53 1.49
C PHE A 97 4.89 -8.33 1.74
N ASN A 98 5.90 -8.09 0.92
CA ASN A 98 7.20 -8.75 1.05
C ASN A 98 7.94 -8.18 2.26
N ASP A 99 8.56 -9.05 3.06
CA ASP A 99 9.47 -8.74 4.16
C ASP A 99 8.89 -7.96 5.35
N THR A 100 7.70 -7.36 5.20
CA THR A 100 7.06 -6.51 6.19
C THR A 100 5.62 -6.95 6.39
N LEU A 101 5.35 -7.51 7.55
CA LEU A 101 3.98 -7.71 8.04
C LEU A 101 3.32 -6.32 8.23
N PRO A 102 2.10 -6.08 7.73
CA PRO A 102 1.34 -4.87 8.05
C PRO A 102 1.23 -4.64 9.57
N SER A 103 1.04 -3.40 10.00
CA SER A 103 0.96 -3.07 11.43
C SER A 103 0.20 -1.76 11.65
N CYS A 104 -0.11 -1.45 12.92
CA CYS A 104 -0.80 -0.22 13.29
C CYS A 104 -0.04 1.06 12.88
N ASP A 105 1.28 0.98 12.69
CA ASP A 105 2.14 2.12 12.35
C ASP A 105 2.21 2.44 10.86
N ILE A 106 1.50 1.68 10.02
CA ILE A 106 1.50 1.81 8.56
C ILE A 106 0.07 1.97 8.08
N TYR A 107 -0.21 3.04 7.36
CA TYR A 107 -1.43 3.20 6.61
C TYR A 107 -1.18 2.85 5.14
N TYR A 108 -2.13 2.16 4.53
CA TYR A 108 -2.06 1.73 3.15
C TYR A 108 -3.01 2.58 2.30
N ILE A 109 -2.49 3.04 1.16
CA ILE A 109 -3.28 3.58 0.06
C ILE A 109 -3.10 2.64 -1.12
N ILE A 110 -4.17 1.94 -1.48
CA ILE A 110 -4.14 0.91 -2.51
C ILE A 110 -4.91 1.41 -3.73
N PHE A 111 -4.23 1.52 -4.87
CA PHE A 111 -4.84 1.75 -6.17
C PHE A 111 -5.24 0.42 -6.79
N TYR A 112 -6.54 0.11 -6.76
CA TYR A 112 -7.12 -0.99 -7.51
C TYR A 112 -7.51 -0.49 -8.91
N THR A 113 -6.83 -0.93 -9.96
CA THR A 113 -7.03 -0.36 -11.31
C THR A 113 -8.26 -0.90 -12.04
N GLY A 114 -9.11 -1.66 -11.36
CA GLY A 114 -10.26 -2.33 -11.95
C GLY A 114 -9.89 -3.62 -12.66
N LYS A 115 -10.92 -4.41 -12.98
CA LYS A 115 -10.78 -5.65 -13.77
C LYS A 115 -11.96 -5.80 -14.72
N LYS A 116 -11.64 -5.87 -16.02
CA LYS A 116 -12.61 -6.16 -17.08
C LYS A 116 -12.66 -7.65 -17.38
N PHE A 117 -13.85 -8.24 -17.40
CA PHE A 117 -14.08 -9.64 -17.67
C PHE A 117 -14.61 -9.83 -19.09
N LYS A 118 -13.79 -10.43 -19.96
CA LYS A 118 -14.07 -10.60 -21.40
C LYS A 118 -15.42 -11.26 -21.75
N ARG A 119 -15.99 -12.07 -20.85
CA ARG A 119 -17.21 -12.88 -21.10
C ARG A 119 -18.40 -12.48 -20.22
N ALA A 120 -18.21 -11.59 -19.26
CA ALA A 120 -19.25 -11.21 -18.30
C ALA A 120 -18.97 -9.79 -17.81
N THR A 121 -19.20 -8.82 -18.69
CA THR A 121 -19.01 -7.38 -18.40
C THR A 121 -19.80 -6.90 -17.18
N LYS A 122 -20.92 -7.58 -16.85
CA LYS A 122 -21.66 -7.37 -15.60
C LYS A 122 -20.85 -7.61 -14.31
N ASN A 123 -19.73 -8.32 -14.41
CA ASN A 123 -18.82 -8.60 -13.30
C ASN A 123 -17.60 -7.67 -13.29
N ASP A 124 -17.56 -6.68 -14.19
CA ASP A 124 -16.47 -5.71 -14.22
C ASP A 124 -16.40 -4.98 -12.89
N VAL A 125 -15.20 -4.89 -12.36
CA VAL A 125 -14.94 -4.14 -11.14
C VAL A 125 -14.30 -2.82 -11.54
N GLN A 126 -14.95 -1.73 -11.17
CA GLN A 126 -14.46 -0.38 -11.44
C GLN A 126 -13.15 -0.09 -10.70
N PRO A 127 -12.31 0.84 -11.20
CA PRO A 127 -11.14 1.31 -10.49
C PRO A 127 -11.52 1.96 -9.15
N GLN A 128 -10.73 1.71 -8.11
CA GLN A 128 -11.00 2.22 -6.75
C GLN A 128 -9.70 2.59 -6.03
N ILE A 129 -9.79 3.52 -5.09
CA ILE A 129 -8.73 3.80 -4.12
C ILE A 129 -9.20 3.29 -2.76
N ILE A 130 -8.41 2.40 -2.15
CA ILE A 130 -8.72 1.79 -0.85
C ILE A 130 -7.78 2.35 0.20
N PHE A 131 -8.34 2.73 1.35
CA PHE A 131 -7.64 3.32 2.48
C PHE A 131 -7.83 2.44 3.72
N ILE A 132 -6.75 1.89 4.26
CA ILE A 132 -6.83 0.99 5.40
C ILE A 132 -5.58 1.08 6.29
N ASN A 133 -5.76 0.94 7.61
CA ASN A 133 -4.63 0.80 8.53
C ASN A 133 -4.11 -0.64 8.52
N GLY A 134 -2.81 -0.83 8.65
CA GLY A 134 -2.20 -2.15 8.61
C GLY A 134 -2.67 -3.09 9.72
N TYR A 135 -3.08 -2.56 10.88
CA TYR A 135 -3.72 -3.39 11.92
C TYR A 135 -5.06 -3.95 11.45
N ASP A 136 -5.89 -3.13 10.81
CA ASP A 136 -7.20 -3.57 10.31
C ASP A 136 -7.09 -4.63 9.21
N LEU A 137 -5.98 -4.64 8.46
CA LEU A 137 -5.68 -5.68 7.47
C LEU A 137 -5.37 -7.06 8.08
N ILE A 138 -4.84 -7.10 9.31
CA ILE A 138 -4.30 -8.34 9.90
C ILE A 138 -5.02 -8.78 11.15
N LYS A 139 -5.91 -7.96 11.72
CA LYS A 139 -6.49 -8.17 13.05
C LYS A 139 -7.20 -9.52 13.19
N ASP A 140 -7.85 -9.99 12.13
CA ASP A 140 -8.61 -11.24 12.14
C ASP A 140 -7.68 -12.47 12.13
N ASP A 141 -6.47 -12.34 11.57
CA ASP A 141 -5.46 -13.39 11.47
C ASP A 141 -4.23 -13.13 12.36
N LEU A 142 -4.32 -12.17 13.29
CA LEU A 142 -3.16 -11.57 13.97
C LEU A 142 -2.31 -12.61 14.72
N GLU A 143 -2.96 -13.57 15.36
CA GLU A 143 -2.28 -14.63 16.12
C GLU A 143 -1.44 -15.53 15.19
N LEU A 144 -2.08 -16.09 14.16
CA LEU A 144 -1.41 -16.93 13.16
C LEU A 144 -0.27 -16.19 12.43
N LEU A 145 -0.49 -14.92 12.08
CA LEU A 145 0.53 -14.08 11.44
C LEU A 145 1.72 -13.83 12.35
N ASN A 146 1.49 -13.68 13.66
CA ASN A 146 2.57 -13.53 14.65
C ASN A 146 3.33 -14.85 14.88
N GLU A 147 2.65 -16.00 14.88
CA GLU A 147 3.30 -17.31 14.92
C GLU A 147 4.20 -17.51 13.70
N TYR A 148 3.67 -17.32 12.50
CA TYR A 148 4.46 -17.40 11.26
C TYR A 148 5.65 -16.43 11.27
N LYS A 149 5.48 -15.20 11.79
CA LYS A 149 6.57 -14.24 11.94
C LYS A 149 7.67 -14.76 12.88
N LYS A 150 7.31 -15.41 13.99
CA LYS A 150 8.28 -16.03 14.91
C LYS A 150 9.05 -17.16 14.22
N ASP A 151 8.35 -18.03 13.49
CA ASP A 151 8.97 -19.14 12.76
C ASP A 151 9.95 -18.66 11.68
N ILE A 152 9.56 -17.63 10.92
CA ILE A 152 10.44 -17.00 9.94
C ILE A 152 11.66 -16.36 10.61
N GLU A 153 11.49 -15.72 11.77
CA GLU A 153 12.62 -15.11 12.48
C GLU A 153 13.58 -16.18 13.04
N TYR A 154 13.04 -17.30 13.54
CA TYR A 154 13.85 -18.47 13.90
C TYR A 154 14.64 -18.98 12.69
N MET A 155 13.99 -19.15 11.53
CA MET A 155 14.65 -19.59 10.30
C MET A 155 15.71 -18.60 9.82
N LYS A 156 15.45 -17.28 9.91
CA LYS A 156 16.43 -16.23 9.59
C LYS A 156 17.62 -16.26 10.52
N ASN A 157 17.42 -16.51 11.82
CA ASN A 157 18.53 -16.65 12.75
C ASN A 157 19.34 -17.93 12.46
N LYS A 158 18.67 -19.06 12.17
CA LYS A 158 19.33 -20.32 11.89
C LYS A 158 20.12 -20.31 10.57
N TRP A 159 19.52 -19.78 9.51
CA TRP A 159 20.04 -19.90 8.13
C TRP A 159 20.53 -18.59 7.53
N GLY A 160 20.18 -17.44 8.12
CA GLY A 160 20.46 -16.12 7.59
C GLY A 160 21.36 -15.24 8.46
N ARG A 161 21.62 -15.60 9.73
CA ARG A 161 22.43 -14.80 10.68
C ARG A 161 23.17 -15.73 11.63
N LYS A 162 24.32 -16.24 11.22
CA LYS A 162 25.08 -17.28 11.94
C LYS A 162 25.67 -16.76 13.28
N GLY A 163 24.85 -16.55 14.31
CA GLY A 163 25.26 -16.21 15.68
C GLY A 163 25.84 -14.80 15.90
N THR A 164 26.49 -14.20 14.90
CA THR A 164 27.09 -12.86 14.99
C THR A 164 27.12 -12.19 13.60
N ASP A 165 26.83 -10.89 13.58
CA ASP A 165 27.04 -9.94 12.47
C ASP A 165 26.14 -10.02 11.22
N GLY A 166 24.96 -10.63 11.31
CA GLY A 166 23.87 -10.39 10.35
C GLY A 166 24.09 -10.89 8.90
N ASN A 167 25.12 -11.70 8.66
CA ASN A 167 25.42 -12.26 7.34
C ASN A 167 24.72 -13.60 7.08
N ALA A 168 24.18 -13.77 5.87
CA ALA A 168 23.55 -15.00 5.40
C ALA A 168 24.51 -16.21 5.51
N CYS A 169 24.01 -17.38 5.90
CA CYS A 169 24.84 -18.58 5.93
C CYS A 169 25.31 -18.90 4.52
N LYS A 170 26.62 -18.80 4.31
CA LYS A 170 27.27 -19.22 3.06
C LYS A 170 27.62 -20.70 3.14
N PHE A 171 27.12 -21.45 2.17
CA PHE A 171 27.61 -22.78 1.80
C PHE A 171 28.80 -22.64 0.85
N LYS A 172 29.29 -23.77 0.32
CA LYS A 172 30.43 -23.80 -0.61
C LYS A 172 30.24 -22.91 -1.85
N HIS A 173 29.03 -22.87 -2.41
CA HIS A 173 28.70 -22.12 -3.63
C HIS A 173 27.38 -21.34 -3.56
N PHE A 174 26.66 -21.41 -2.44
CA PHE A 174 25.31 -20.84 -2.31
C PHE A 174 25.18 -20.10 -0.98
N SER A 175 24.21 -19.19 -0.89
CA SER A 175 23.76 -18.62 0.38
C SER A 175 22.25 -18.63 0.43
N VAL A 176 21.70 -18.89 1.61
CA VAL A 176 20.24 -18.89 1.83
C VAL A 176 19.87 -17.77 2.79
N TYR A 177 18.75 -17.13 2.51
CA TYR A 177 18.17 -16.13 3.40
C TYR A 177 16.65 -16.26 3.38
N PRO A 178 16.03 -16.87 4.41
CA PRO A 178 14.58 -16.97 4.49
C PRO A 178 13.94 -15.58 4.52
N ARG A 179 12.94 -15.34 3.66
CA ARG A 179 12.18 -14.09 3.58
C ARG A 179 10.69 -14.39 3.71
N PRO A 180 9.94 -13.64 4.54
CA PRO A 180 8.51 -13.79 4.57
C PRO A 180 7.87 -13.09 3.37
N THR A 181 6.80 -13.70 2.86
CA THR A 181 5.87 -13.05 1.95
C THR A 181 4.48 -13.19 2.53
N TYR A 182 3.88 -12.07 2.89
CA TYR A 182 2.48 -12.02 3.31
C TYR A 182 1.62 -11.65 2.10
N LYS A 183 0.41 -12.20 2.04
CA LYS A 183 -0.58 -11.81 1.03
C LYS A 183 -1.97 -11.79 1.62
N THR A 184 -2.83 -10.93 1.11
CA THR A 184 -4.24 -10.84 1.51
C THR A 184 -5.13 -10.70 0.28
N ASP A 185 -6.36 -11.22 0.37
CA ASP A 185 -7.42 -10.99 -0.60
C ASP A 185 -8.20 -9.73 -0.20
N ILE A 186 -8.14 -8.69 -1.01
CA ILE A 186 -8.81 -7.41 -0.76
C ILE A 186 -10.26 -7.35 -1.28
N THR A 187 -10.84 -8.47 -1.70
CA THR A 187 -12.22 -8.49 -2.22
C THR A 187 -13.22 -7.87 -1.24
N TYR A 188 -13.04 -8.10 0.07
CA TYR A 188 -13.91 -7.56 1.11
C TYR A 188 -13.78 -6.04 1.29
N LEU A 189 -12.73 -5.42 0.72
CA LEU A 189 -12.50 -3.98 0.75
C LEU A 189 -13.02 -3.27 -0.51
N LEU A 190 -13.41 -4.01 -1.54
CA LEU A 190 -13.95 -3.42 -2.76
C LEU A 190 -15.41 -3.01 -2.51
N ASN A 191 -15.77 -1.79 -2.91
CA ASN A 191 -17.09 -1.19 -2.68
C ASN A 191 -17.49 -1.10 -1.19
N SER A 192 -16.51 -1.07 -0.28
CA SER A 192 -16.74 -0.86 1.16
C SER A 192 -16.49 0.60 1.55
N GLU A 193 -16.74 0.95 2.82
CA GLU A 193 -16.44 2.27 3.40
C GLU A 193 -14.93 2.64 3.35
N GLN A 194 -14.06 1.63 3.21
CA GLN A 194 -12.63 1.80 3.05
C GLN A 194 -12.27 2.23 1.61
N SER A 195 -13.16 2.03 0.64
CA SER A 195 -12.94 2.30 -0.78
C SER A 195 -13.63 3.56 -1.28
N VAL A 196 -13.06 4.15 -2.32
CA VAL A 196 -13.72 5.13 -3.18
C VAL A 196 -13.64 4.64 -4.60
N VAL A 197 -14.80 4.42 -5.21
CA VAL A 197 -14.93 4.07 -6.62
C VAL A 197 -14.66 5.32 -7.45
N LEU A 198 -13.79 5.19 -8.43
CA LEU A 198 -13.51 6.25 -9.40
C LEU A 198 -14.48 6.08 -10.55
N GLU A 199 -15.43 7.01 -10.69
CA GLU A 199 -16.37 7.00 -11.80
C GLU A 199 -15.63 7.15 -13.13
N GLU A 200 -16.08 6.44 -14.17
CA GLU A 200 -15.56 6.67 -15.51
C GLU A 200 -15.89 8.11 -15.91
N VAL A 201 -14.86 8.92 -16.15
CA VAL A 201 -15.06 10.20 -16.85
C VAL A 201 -15.57 9.84 -18.23
N ALA A 202 -16.89 9.96 -18.43
CA ALA A 202 -17.50 9.84 -19.74
C ALA A 202 -16.73 10.75 -20.70
N GLN A 203 -16.15 10.18 -21.76
CA GLN A 203 -15.65 10.96 -22.88
C GLN A 203 -16.86 11.60 -23.56
N HIS A 204 -17.34 12.72 -23.02
CA HIS A 204 -18.16 13.66 -23.77
C HIS A 204 -17.21 14.70 -24.37
N CYS A 205 -17.44 14.98 -25.66
CA CYS A 205 -16.74 15.93 -26.54
C CYS A 205 -15.48 15.40 -27.23
N LEU A 206 -15.67 14.79 -28.41
CA LEU A 206 -15.14 15.26 -29.70
C LEU A 206 -15.85 14.45 -30.83
N SER A 207 -17.12 14.74 -31.08
CA SER A 207 -17.82 14.30 -32.29
C SER A 207 -18.88 15.31 -32.72
N GLU A 208 -18.51 16.60 -32.75
CA GLU A 208 -19.28 17.71 -33.33
C GLU A 208 -18.23 18.80 -33.63
N GLN A 209 -17.97 19.34 -34.82
CA GLN A 209 -18.57 19.28 -36.15
C GLN A 209 -17.42 19.51 -37.14
N SER A 210 -17.31 18.67 -38.17
CA SER A 210 -16.69 19.04 -39.44
C SER A 210 -17.67 18.66 -40.54
N VAL A 211 -18.58 19.59 -40.80
CA VAL A 211 -19.28 19.76 -42.07
C VAL A 211 -18.62 20.95 -42.75
#